data_AF-A0A371JZM5-F1
#
_entry.id   AF-A0A371JZM5-F1
#
_cell.length_a   1.000
_cell.length_b   1.000
_cell.length_c   1.000
_cell.angle_alpha   90.00
_cell.angle_beta   90.00
_cell.angle_gamma   90.00
#
_symmetry.space_group_name_H-M   'P 1'
#
loop_
_entity.id
_entity.type
_entity.pdbx_description
1 polymer ?
#
loop_
_entity_poly.entity_id
_entity_poly.type
_entity_poly.pdbx_seq_one_letter_code
_entity_poly.pdbx_strand_id
1 'polypeptide(L)'
;MGSWPEAGTEDSALARHPRESGDPGTSASCGGNARHPRPRGDGRPDDRLVSSQPRQIHVVAAVVRDARGRVLLTRRTEGRDLAGLWEFPGGKREAGETAEAALQRELHEELGIDCEVGAAVIDVPQIYPDKRLRLDVRELRQWRGSVRGREGQALAWVPPAKLSAYAMPPADRPVVAALLQPDRYLVTPDPATTTDADWLAALDRALAAGVRRVQLRAPATPAARWKPLAAAAALRCRRARAQALLSGDAALAAELGIGLHLRAAQLREHAQRPLPAGQALAASCHDAEELRAAQALGCDFAVVGAVQATPSHPGQAGIGWDGFAALRETVSLPIYAIGGLGPEDLAQARAHGAQGIAAIRALWPAQATTAPVGAA
;
A
#
# COMPACT_ATOMS: atom_id res chain seq x y z
N MET A 1 -18.17 43.50 22.04
CA MET A 1 -16.81 43.86 21.57
C MET A 1 -16.02 42.57 21.50
N GLY A 2 -15.52 42.06 20.37
CA GLY A 2 -15.49 42.57 19.00
C GLY A 2 -15.87 41.49 17.99
N SER A 3 -16.35 41.98 16.85
CA SER A 3 -16.84 41.26 15.68
C SER A 3 -15.72 40.58 14.89
N TRP A 4 -16.00 39.39 14.38
CA TRP A 4 -15.31 38.82 13.22
C TRP A 4 -16.16 39.06 11.98
N PRO A 5 -15.60 39.56 10.85
CA PRO A 5 -16.37 39.83 9.65
C PRO A 5 -16.58 38.58 8.80
N GLU A 6 -17.76 38.51 8.19
CA GLU A 6 -18.11 37.65 7.07
C GLU A 6 -17.27 38.01 5.83
N ALA A 7 -16.79 36.98 5.13
CA ALA A 7 -16.35 37.02 3.74
C ALA A 7 -16.78 35.66 3.16
N GLY A 8 -17.54 35.55 2.07
CA GLY A 8 -17.57 36.37 0.87
C GLY A 8 -17.42 35.38 -0.29
N THR A 9 -18.55 34.99 -0.85
CA THR A 9 -18.68 34.16 -2.05
C THR A 9 -18.35 34.98 -3.30
N GLU A 10 -17.39 34.53 -4.10
CA GLU A 10 -17.06 34.90 -5.51
C GLU A 10 -15.69 34.24 -5.80
N ASP A 11 -15.30 33.66 -6.93
CA ASP A 11 -15.82 33.59 -8.28
C ASP A 11 -15.11 32.39 -8.97
N SER A 12 -15.84 31.57 -9.74
CA SER A 12 -15.30 30.39 -10.44
C SER A 12 -15.34 30.62 -11.94
N ALA A 13 -14.29 31.21 -12.49
CA ALA A 13 -14.10 31.35 -13.93
C ALA A 13 -13.29 30.17 -14.50
N LEU A 14 -14.00 29.15 -15.00
CA LEU A 14 -13.46 28.08 -15.83
C LEU A 14 -13.26 28.59 -17.27
N ALA A 15 -12.01 28.73 -17.69
CA ALA A 15 -11.64 29.00 -19.07
C ALA A 15 -11.91 27.78 -19.96
N ARG A 16 -12.75 27.97 -20.97
CA ARG A 16 -13.09 27.00 -22.02
C ARG A 16 -12.05 27.09 -23.14
N HIS A 17 -11.45 25.97 -23.54
CA HIS A 17 -10.73 25.86 -24.81
C HIS A 17 -11.71 25.56 -25.96
N PRO A 18 -11.59 26.22 -27.12
CA PRO A 18 -12.48 25.99 -28.25
C PRO A 18 -12.07 24.76 -29.07
N ARG A 19 -13.10 24.07 -29.58
CA ARG A 19 -13.03 22.99 -30.57
C ARG A 19 -12.81 23.61 -31.95
N GLU A 20 -11.85 23.10 -32.71
CA GLU A 20 -11.79 23.33 -34.16
C GLU A 20 -12.31 22.11 -34.90
N SER A 21 -13.27 22.38 -35.79
CA SER A 21 -13.90 21.50 -36.75
C SER A 21 -13.52 21.98 -38.15
N GLY A 22 -13.10 21.08 -39.04
CA GLY A 22 -12.85 21.38 -40.45
C GLY A 22 -12.48 20.13 -41.24
N ASP A 23 -13.48 19.59 -41.92
CA ASP A 23 -13.51 18.39 -42.78
C ASP A 23 -13.24 18.80 -44.27
N PRO A 24 -13.47 17.98 -45.32
CA PRO A 24 -12.54 17.04 -45.97
C PRO A 24 -12.29 17.30 -47.48
N GLY A 25 -11.54 16.39 -48.14
CA GLY A 25 -11.46 16.19 -49.61
C GLY A 25 -10.07 16.48 -50.18
N THR A 26 -9.49 15.77 -51.16
CA THR A 26 -10.01 14.86 -52.18
C THR A 26 -8.81 14.10 -52.80
N SER A 27 -9.06 12.90 -53.31
CA SER A 27 -8.18 12.02 -54.09
C SER A 27 -7.59 12.63 -55.37
N ALA A 28 -6.38 12.23 -55.77
CA ALA A 28 -6.04 11.84 -57.14
C ALA A 28 -4.64 11.20 -57.22
N SER A 29 -4.57 10.07 -57.91
CA SER A 29 -3.34 9.41 -58.34
C SER A 29 -2.84 10.03 -59.66
N CYS A 30 -1.53 9.96 -59.92
CA CYS A 30 -0.96 9.77 -61.25
C CYS A 30 0.54 9.44 -61.15
N GLY A 31 0.97 8.47 -61.95
CA GLY A 31 2.29 7.85 -61.91
C GLY A 31 3.43 8.68 -62.50
N GLY A 32 4.65 8.26 -62.20
CA GLY A 32 5.88 8.84 -62.71
C GLY A 32 7.07 7.91 -62.48
N ASN A 33 7.50 7.28 -63.56
CA ASN A 33 8.52 6.25 -63.68
C ASN A 33 9.94 6.83 -63.51
N ALA A 34 10.80 6.31 -62.61
CA ALA A 34 12.26 6.50 -62.74
C ALA A 34 13.11 5.57 -61.85
N ARG A 35 13.74 4.59 -62.52
CA ARG A 35 15.16 4.17 -62.43
C ARG A 35 15.75 3.84 -61.05
N HIS A 36 16.06 2.55 -60.89
CA HIS A 36 17.05 2.02 -59.95
C HIS A 36 18.45 2.64 -60.12
N PRO A 37 19.10 2.98 -58.98
CA PRO A 37 20.53 2.78 -58.79
C PRO A 37 20.78 1.69 -57.73
N ARG A 38 21.75 0.82 -57.99
CA ARG A 38 22.23 -0.21 -57.06
C ARG A 38 22.91 0.43 -55.84
N PRO A 39 22.73 -0.07 -54.61
CA PRO A 39 23.63 0.28 -53.51
C PRO A 39 24.78 -0.73 -53.43
N ARG A 40 26.03 -0.23 -53.53
CA ARG A 40 27.20 -0.80 -52.85
C ARG A 40 27.54 0.17 -51.74
N GLY A 41 27.68 -0.32 -50.51
CA GLY A 41 28.03 0.51 -49.36
C GLY A 41 27.72 -0.17 -48.03
N ASP A 42 28.55 -1.14 -47.67
CA ASP A 42 29.05 -1.41 -46.31
C ASP A 42 28.67 -0.40 -45.20
N GLY A 43 27.48 -0.58 -44.62
CA GLY A 43 27.16 -0.07 -43.28
C GLY A 43 26.87 -1.24 -42.37
N ARG A 44 27.83 -1.67 -41.54
CA ARG A 44 27.50 -2.47 -40.36
C ARG A 44 26.52 -1.65 -39.52
N PRO A 45 25.33 -2.15 -39.15
CA PRO A 45 24.60 -1.51 -38.07
C PRO A 45 25.50 -1.58 -36.82
N ASP A 46 25.79 -0.41 -36.24
CA ASP A 46 26.37 -0.30 -34.89
C ASP A 46 25.30 -0.84 -33.93
N ASP A 47 25.26 -2.16 -33.83
CA ASP A 47 24.39 -2.93 -32.96
C ASP A 47 24.95 -2.85 -31.53
N ARG A 48 25.10 -1.62 -31.03
CA ARG A 48 25.11 -1.38 -29.60
C ARG A 48 23.67 -1.50 -29.15
N LEU A 49 23.27 -2.74 -28.88
CA LEU A 49 22.25 -3.04 -27.90
C LEU A 49 22.63 -2.27 -26.62
N VAL A 50 22.13 -1.03 -26.49
CA VAL A 50 22.10 -0.33 -25.21
C VAL A 50 21.36 -1.30 -24.30
N SER A 51 22.07 -1.89 -23.35
CA SER A 51 21.49 -2.80 -22.38
C SER A 51 20.38 -2.03 -21.65
N SER A 52 19.14 -2.29 -22.05
CA SER A 52 17.94 -1.59 -21.58
C SER A 52 17.52 -2.07 -20.18
N GLN A 53 18.50 -2.38 -19.33
CA GLN A 53 18.24 -2.71 -17.94
C GLN A 53 17.94 -1.41 -17.20
N PRO A 54 16.76 -1.28 -16.57
CA PRO A 54 16.40 -0.07 -15.86
C PRO A 54 17.41 0.19 -14.73
N ARG A 55 17.84 1.44 -14.59
CA ARG A 55 18.83 1.84 -13.57
C ARG A 55 18.29 1.46 -12.19
N GLN A 56 19.09 0.74 -11.40
CA GLN A 56 18.74 0.43 -10.01
C GLN A 56 19.17 1.59 -9.12
N ILE A 57 18.24 2.10 -8.32
CA ILE A 57 18.48 3.21 -7.39
C ILE A 57 18.00 2.80 -6.01
N HIS A 58 18.89 2.95 -5.02
CA HIS A 58 18.56 2.77 -3.61
C HIS A 58 18.49 4.14 -2.94
N VAL A 59 17.32 4.48 -2.42
CA VAL A 59 17.08 5.71 -1.65
C VAL A 59 16.80 5.33 -0.21
N VAL A 60 17.39 6.06 0.73
CA VAL A 60 17.10 5.96 2.15
C VAL A 60 16.30 7.18 2.58
N ALA A 61 15.29 6.97 3.43
CA ALA A 61 14.49 8.08 3.95
C ALA A 61 14.18 7.91 5.44
N ALA A 62 13.96 9.03 6.12
CA ALA A 62 13.73 9.07 7.55
C ALA A 62 12.30 9.47 7.89
N VAL A 63 11.71 8.74 8.84
CA VAL A 63 10.59 9.22 9.63
C VAL A 63 11.16 10.02 10.79
N VAL A 64 11.15 11.34 10.64
CA VAL A 64 11.61 12.27 11.68
C VAL A 64 10.40 12.77 12.45
N ARG A 65 10.42 12.62 13.78
CA ARG A 65 9.34 13.07 14.66
C ARG A 65 9.79 14.20 15.58
N ASP A 66 8.90 15.16 15.80
CA ASP A 66 9.06 16.16 16.84
C ASP A 66 8.49 15.69 18.19
N ALA A 67 8.66 16.50 19.23
CA ALA A 67 8.15 16.21 20.57
C ALA A 67 6.61 16.10 20.66
N ARG A 68 5.88 16.56 19.62
CA ARG A 68 4.40 16.45 19.51
C ARG A 68 3.98 15.25 18.66
N GLY A 69 4.93 14.43 18.21
CA GLY A 69 4.68 13.27 17.35
C GLY A 69 4.33 13.61 15.91
N ARG A 70 4.51 14.87 15.48
CA ARG A 70 4.34 15.26 14.06
C ARG A 70 5.52 14.73 13.26
N VAL A 71 5.26 14.34 12.02
CA VAL A 71 6.25 13.80 11.08
C VAL A 71 6.73 14.91 10.15
N LEU A 72 8.03 15.02 9.95
CA LEU A 72 8.62 15.96 9.01
C LEU A 72 8.46 15.46 7.57
N LEU A 73 7.94 16.32 6.70
CA LEU A 73 7.98 16.15 5.25
C LEU A 73 8.78 17.29 4.61
N THR A 74 9.45 16.99 3.51
CA THR A 74 10.13 17.95 2.64
C THR A 74 9.38 18.06 1.31
N ARG A 75 9.37 19.23 0.69
CA ARG A 75 8.79 19.42 -0.64
C ARG A 75 9.88 19.41 -1.70
N ARG A 76 9.76 18.53 -2.69
CA ARG A 76 10.71 18.40 -3.80
C ARG A 76 10.86 19.73 -4.53
N THR A 77 12.10 20.22 -4.63
CA THR A 77 12.44 21.46 -5.34
C THR A 77 12.22 21.33 -6.85
N GLU A 78 12.10 22.47 -7.53
CA GLU A 78 11.98 22.52 -8.98
C GLU A 78 13.23 21.92 -9.67
N GLY A 79 13.04 21.25 -10.80
CA GLY A 79 14.13 20.59 -11.55
C GLY A 79 14.49 19.17 -11.08
N ARG A 80 13.88 18.65 -10.00
CA ARG A 80 13.96 17.23 -9.62
C ARG A 80 12.76 16.45 -10.19
N ASP A 81 12.93 15.13 -10.40
CA ASP A 81 11.82 14.23 -10.77
C ASP A 81 10.63 14.45 -9.83
N LEU A 82 9.40 14.53 -10.31
CA LEU A 82 8.19 14.71 -9.47
C LEU A 82 8.22 15.97 -8.57
N ALA A 83 8.79 17.07 -9.06
CA ALA A 83 8.85 18.35 -8.35
C ALA A 83 7.48 18.78 -7.77
N GLY A 84 7.53 19.42 -6.59
CA GLY A 84 6.33 19.93 -5.91
C GLY A 84 5.56 18.92 -5.05
N LEU A 85 5.85 17.61 -5.16
CA LEU A 85 5.35 16.59 -4.23
C LEU A 85 6.07 16.65 -2.88
N TRP A 86 5.41 16.13 -1.85
CA TRP A 86 5.97 15.99 -0.50
C TRP A 86 6.51 14.58 -0.28
N GLU A 87 7.63 14.46 0.41
CA GLU A 87 8.30 13.20 0.68
C GLU A 87 8.93 13.16 2.07
N PHE A 88 9.31 11.95 2.49
CA PHE A 88 10.15 11.78 3.67
C PHE A 88 11.58 12.25 3.36
N PRO A 89 12.24 13.02 4.24
CA PRO A 89 13.60 13.51 4.01
C PRO A 89 14.62 12.38 3.90
N GLY A 90 15.64 12.58 3.08
CA GLY A 90 16.68 11.58 2.79
C GLY A 90 17.09 11.62 1.33
N GLY A 91 17.90 10.67 0.91
CA GLY A 91 18.49 10.72 -0.42
C GLY A 91 19.11 9.41 -0.88
N LYS A 92 19.95 9.52 -1.90
CA LYS A 92 20.47 8.34 -2.59
C LYS A 92 21.61 7.74 -1.76
N ARG A 93 21.57 6.42 -1.61
CA ARG A 93 22.70 5.68 -1.04
C ARG A 93 23.84 5.61 -2.06
N GLU A 94 25.04 5.96 -1.62
CA GLU A 94 26.24 5.87 -2.44
C GLU A 94 26.85 4.46 -2.41
N ALA A 95 27.73 4.17 -3.39
CA ALA A 95 28.40 2.88 -3.48
C ALA A 95 29.32 2.65 -2.27
N GLY A 96 29.19 1.50 -1.60
CA GLY A 96 30.00 1.13 -0.44
C GLY A 96 29.49 1.67 0.90
N GLU A 97 28.49 2.57 0.90
CA GLU A 97 27.90 3.13 2.11
C GLU A 97 26.86 2.15 2.72
N THR A 98 26.63 2.18 4.03
CA THR A 98 25.47 1.49 4.65
C THR A 98 24.21 2.35 4.52
N ALA A 99 23.02 1.78 4.74
CA ALA A 99 21.78 2.57 4.71
C ALA A 99 21.76 3.63 5.81
N GLU A 100 22.29 3.29 6.99
CA GLU A 100 22.39 4.18 8.14
C GLU A 100 23.37 5.33 7.89
N ALA A 101 24.55 5.05 7.33
CA ALA A 101 25.53 6.07 7.01
C ALA A 101 25.02 7.04 5.94
N ALA A 102 24.39 6.50 4.89
CA ALA A 102 23.74 7.30 3.85
C ALA A 102 22.69 8.24 4.44
N LEU A 103 21.82 7.72 5.30
CA LEU A 103 20.75 8.51 5.87
C LEU A 103 21.28 9.61 6.81
N GLN A 104 22.35 9.34 7.56
CA GLN A 104 23.00 10.35 8.40
C GLN A 104 23.60 11.49 7.57
N ARG A 105 24.32 11.15 6.49
CA ARG A 105 24.91 12.12 5.57
C ARG A 105 23.84 12.98 4.91
N GLU A 106 22.84 12.35 4.30
CA GLU A 106 21.75 13.03 3.60
C GLU A 106 20.98 13.98 4.54
N LEU A 107 20.63 13.54 5.76
CA LEU A 107 19.93 14.42 6.72
C LEU A 107 20.81 15.56 7.24
N HIS A 108 22.12 15.36 7.35
CA HIS A 108 23.04 16.44 7.69
C HIS A 108 23.11 17.49 6.56
N GLU A 109 23.24 17.03 5.31
CA GLU A 109 23.32 17.89 4.13
C GLU A 109 22.00 18.64 3.88
N GLU A 110 20.88 17.92 3.85
CA GLU A 110 19.56 18.48 3.52
C GLU A 110 18.94 19.29 4.65
N LEU A 111 19.09 18.83 5.89
CA LEU A 111 18.36 19.37 7.06
C LEU A 111 19.24 20.01 8.13
N GLY A 112 20.54 19.69 8.13
CA GLY A 112 21.47 20.15 9.16
C GLY A 112 21.29 19.50 10.51
N ILE A 113 20.83 18.25 10.54
CA ILE A 113 20.68 17.48 11.77
C ILE A 113 21.66 16.32 11.82
N ASP A 114 22.18 16.06 13.02
CA ASP A 114 22.95 14.87 13.31
C ASP A 114 22.03 13.86 14.00
N CYS A 115 22.01 12.62 13.54
CA CYS A 115 21.04 11.64 14.01
C CYS A 115 21.63 10.27 14.33
N GLU A 116 20.91 9.54 15.18
CA GLU A 116 21.07 8.11 15.40
C GLU A 116 19.90 7.41 14.69
N VAL A 117 20.22 6.62 13.66
CA VAL A 117 19.23 5.88 12.87
C VAL A 117 18.69 4.72 13.72
N GLY A 118 17.37 4.60 13.75
CA GLY A 118 16.64 3.59 14.51
C GLY A 118 16.23 2.39 13.66
N ALA A 119 15.09 1.80 14.04
CA ALA A 119 14.56 0.61 13.39
C ALA A 119 14.08 0.89 11.96
N ALA A 120 14.16 -0.13 11.11
CA ALA A 120 13.52 -0.12 9.79
C ALA A 120 11.98 -0.07 9.94
N VAL A 121 11.35 0.77 9.12
CA VAL A 121 9.89 0.91 9.04
C VAL A 121 9.33 -0.02 7.97
N ILE A 122 9.82 0.15 6.74
CA ILE A 122 9.40 -0.58 5.54
C ILE A 122 10.43 -0.34 4.44
N ASP A 123 10.58 -1.31 3.55
CA ASP A 123 11.41 -1.22 2.37
C ASP A 123 10.55 -1.36 1.12
N VAL A 124 10.42 -0.30 0.34
CA VAL A 124 9.43 -0.22 -0.76
C VAL A 124 10.14 -0.35 -2.11
N PRO A 125 10.06 -1.51 -2.76
CA PRO A 125 10.50 -1.63 -4.14
C PRO A 125 9.43 -1.05 -5.07
N GLN A 126 9.85 -0.32 -6.10
CA GLN A 126 8.97 0.36 -7.05
C GLN A 126 9.60 0.42 -8.46
N ILE A 127 8.85 0.01 -9.48
CA ILE A 127 9.23 0.21 -10.89
C ILE A 127 8.71 1.56 -11.40
N TYR A 128 9.58 2.27 -12.11
CA TYR A 128 9.28 3.44 -12.93
C TYR A 128 9.74 3.16 -14.38
N PRO A 129 9.29 3.95 -15.39
CA PRO A 129 9.67 3.72 -16.78
C PRO A 129 11.19 3.69 -17.05
N ASP A 130 11.99 4.47 -16.32
CA ASP A 130 13.43 4.65 -16.55
C ASP A 130 14.33 4.05 -15.45
N LYS A 131 13.74 3.56 -14.36
CA LYS A 131 14.48 3.10 -13.16
C LYS A 131 13.68 2.12 -12.30
N ARG A 132 14.40 1.29 -11.54
CA ARG A 132 13.87 0.52 -10.40
C ARG A 132 14.36 1.15 -9.12
N LEU A 133 13.43 1.63 -8.30
CA LEU A 133 13.69 2.27 -7.02
C LEU A 133 13.50 1.26 -5.90
N ARG A 134 14.37 1.31 -4.90
CA ARG A 134 14.16 0.73 -3.58
C ARG A 134 14.22 1.85 -2.55
N LEU A 135 13.15 2.06 -1.80
CA LEU A 135 13.04 3.07 -0.75
C LEU A 135 13.11 2.41 0.64
N ASP A 136 14.29 2.44 1.27
CA ASP A 136 14.51 1.95 2.65
C ASP A 136 14.16 3.07 3.65
N VAL A 137 13.05 2.92 4.36
CA VAL A 137 12.57 3.90 5.32
C VAL A 137 12.86 3.48 6.75
N ARG A 138 13.40 4.41 7.54
CA ARG A 138 13.82 4.18 8.93
C ARG A 138 13.28 5.24 9.86
N GLU A 139 12.97 4.87 11.10
CA GLU A 139 12.72 5.85 12.16
C GLU A 139 14.06 6.40 12.67
N LEU A 140 14.10 7.64 13.11
CA LEU A 140 15.25 8.13 13.89
C LEU A 140 15.07 7.77 15.35
N ARG A 141 16.09 7.18 15.96
CA ARG A 141 16.10 6.94 17.41
C ARG A 141 16.24 8.25 18.16
N GLN A 142 17.20 9.08 17.72
CA GLN A 142 17.49 10.39 18.29
C GLN A 142 18.05 11.31 17.20
N TRP A 143 17.89 12.62 17.36
CA TRP A 143 18.53 13.62 16.49
C TRP A 143 18.81 14.92 17.25
N ARG A 144 19.79 15.69 16.77
CA ARG A 144 20.24 16.97 17.31
C ARG A 144 20.37 18.00 16.19
N GLY A 145 20.30 19.27 16.56
CA GLY A 145 20.35 20.40 15.63
C GLY A 145 19.00 21.08 15.42
N SER A 146 18.95 22.02 14.49
CA SER A 146 17.73 22.73 14.09
C SER A 146 17.41 22.37 12.66
N VAL A 147 16.29 21.68 12.43
CA VAL A 147 15.82 21.33 11.08
C VAL A 147 15.63 22.60 10.25
N ARG A 148 16.32 22.68 9.10
CA ARG A 148 16.22 23.76 8.10
C ARG A 148 16.36 23.18 6.71
N GLY A 149 15.61 23.67 5.73
CA GLY A 149 15.80 23.25 4.34
C GLY A 149 17.08 23.86 3.77
N ARG A 150 18.22 23.17 3.89
CA ARG A 150 19.54 23.67 3.43
C ARG A 150 19.66 23.71 1.91
N GLU A 151 18.76 23.07 1.18
CA GLU A 151 18.68 23.08 -0.28
C GLU A 151 17.54 23.99 -0.80
N GLY A 152 16.96 24.82 0.07
CA GLY A 152 15.83 25.69 -0.29
C GLY A 152 14.48 24.97 -0.37
N GLN A 153 14.40 23.71 0.07
CA GLN A 153 13.16 22.95 0.12
C GLN A 153 12.22 23.45 1.22
N ALA A 154 10.91 23.44 0.94
CA ALA A 154 9.90 23.72 1.95
C ALA A 154 9.78 22.54 2.93
N LEU A 155 9.51 22.85 4.20
CA LEU A 155 9.37 21.88 5.28
C LEU A 155 7.97 21.93 5.88
N ALA A 156 7.44 20.78 6.27
CA ALA A 156 6.17 20.69 6.99
C ALA A 156 6.24 19.67 8.13
N TRP A 157 5.85 20.09 9.34
CA TRP A 157 5.59 19.19 10.45
C TRP A 157 4.12 18.79 10.46
N VAL A 158 3.85 17.55 10.05
CA VAL A 158 2.51 17.06 9.76
C VAL A 158 2.03 16.11 10.86
N PRO A 159 0.87 16.35 11.50
CA PRO A 159 0.26 15.36 12.39
C PRO A 159 -0.01 14.04 11.61
N PRO A 160 0.26 12.86 12.19
CA PRO A 160 0.12 11.59 11.46
C PRO A 160 -1.22 11.43 10.73
N ALA A 161 -2.33 11.79 11.37
CA ALA A 161 -3.67 11.72 10.79
C ALA A 161 -3.88 12.59 9.51
N LYS A 162 -2.98 13.52 9.21
CA LYS A 162 -3.04 14.39 8.02
C LYS A 162 -2.09 13.97 6.90
N LEU A 163 -1.21 12.97 7.12
CA LEU A 163 -0.21 12.57 6.13
C LEU A 163 -0.83 12.15 4.80
N SER A 164 -1.95 11.43 4.82
CA SER A 164 -2.65 10.97 3.61
C SER A 164 -3.23 12.09 2.74
N ALA A 165 -3.32 13.32 3.25
CA ALA A 165 -3.80 14.47 2.49
C ALA A 165 -2.70 15.13 1.63
N TYR A 166 -1.43 14.80 1.86
CA TYR A 166 -0.32 15.34 1.09
C TYR A 166 -0.13 14.54 -0.20
N ALA A 167 0.08 15.24 -1.31
CA ALA A 167 0.45 14.58 -2.57
C ALA A 167 1.91 14.12 -2.47
N MET A 168 2.12 12.81 -2.46
CA MET A 168 3.43 12.17 -2.31
C MET A 168 3.76 11.28 -3.51
N PRO A 169 5.05 11.00 -3.76
CA PRO A 169 5.45 10.03 -4.77
C PRO A 169 4.81 8.65 -4.55
N PRO A 170 4.69 7.82 -5.60
CA PRO A 170 4.16 6.46 -5.51
C PRO A 170 4.78 5.60 -4.40
N ALA A 171 6.10 5.69 -4.18
CA ALA A 171 6.83 4.89 -3.21
C ALA A 171 6.60 5.31 -1.75
N ASP A 172 6.16 6.55 -1.49
CA ASP A 172 5.93 7.08 -0.15
C ASP A 172 4.55 6.70 0.41
N ARG A 173 3.56 6.41 -0.45
CA ARG A 173 2.20 6.01 -0.01
C ARG A 173 2.20 4.75 0.87
N PRO A 174 2.97 3.69 0.53
CA PRO A 174 3.20 2.55 1.42
C PRO A 174 3.74 2.92 2.81
N VAL A 175 4.63 3.91 2.86
CA VAL A 175 5.25 4.36 4.11
C VAL A 175 4.21 5.04 4.99
N VAL A 176 3.38 5.93 4.42
CA VAL A 176 2.25 6.54 5.13
C VAL A 176 1.33 5.46 5.70
N ALA A 177 1.02 4.41 4.94
CA ALA A 177 0.24 3.30 5.44
C ALA A 177 0.94 2.55 6.58
N ALA A 178 2.25 2.30 6.48
CA ALA A 178 3.03 1.62 7.53
C ALA A 178 3.01 2.39 8.86
N LEU A 179 2.89 3.72 8.81
CA LEU A 179 2.82 4.61 9.97
C LEU A 179 1.41 4.72 10.59
N LEU A 180 0.36 4.52 9.79
CA LEU A 180 -1.03 4.82 10.20
C LEU A 180 -1.92 3.60 10.35
N GLN A 181 -1.61 2.52 9.65
CA GLN A 181 -2.48 1.35 9.55
C GLN A 181 -1.95 0.17 10.39
N PRO A 182 -2.83 -0.69 10.92
CA PRO A 182 -2.41 -1.91 11.62
C PRO A 182 -1.48 -2.77 10.76
N ASP A 183 -0.54 -3.48 11.38
CA ASP A 183 0.40 -4.38 10.70
C ASP A 183 -0.09 -5.84 10.65
N ARG A 184 -1.14 -6.17 11.41
CA ARG A 184 -1.75 -7.50 11.49
C ARG A 184 -3.19 -7.45 11.01
N TYR A 185 -3.49 -8.26 10.01
CA TYR A 185 -4.84 -8.44 9.49
C TYR A 185 -5.35 -9.87 9.76
N LEU A 186 -6.20 -10.02 10.76
CA LEU A 186 -6.79 -11.31 11.09
C LEU A 186 -7.83 -11.70 10.05
N VAL A 187 -7.72 -12.89 9.49
CA VAL A 187 -8.77 -13.53 8.69
C VAL A 187 -9.46 -14.57 9.56
N THR A 188 -10.76 -14.44 9.81
CA THR A 188 -11.45 -15.38 10.71
C THR A 188 -11.54 -16.78 10.10
N PRO A 189 -11.45 -17.85 10.91
CA PRO A 189 -11.84 -19.17 10.46
C PRO A 189 -13.34 -19.23 10.19
N ASP A 190 -13.76 -20.21 9.41
CA ASP A 190 -15.18 -20.47 9.18
C ASP A 190 -15.86 -20.90 10.49
N PRO A 191 -16.98 -20.26 10.90
CA PRO A 191 -17.72 -20.66 12.09
C PRO A 191 -18.52 -21.97 11.93
N ALA A 192 -18.55 -22.59 10.74
CA ALA A 192 -19.34 -23.79 10.47
C ALA A 192 -19.07 -24.95 11.45
N THR A 193 -17.85 -25.07 11.97
CA THR A 193 -17.43 -26.17 12.87
C THR A 193 -17.40 -25.81 14.36
N THR A 194 -17.85 -24.60 14.73
CA THR A 194 -17.83 -24.10 16.11
C THR A 194 -19.19 -23.56 16.52
N THR A 195 -19.48 -23.49 17.82
CA THR A 195 -20.66 -22.74 18.28
C THR A 195 -20.44 -21.23 18.08
N ASP A 196 -21.52 -20.46 17.94
CA ASP A 196 -21.44 -19.01 17.80
C ASP A 196 -20.77 -18.36 19.03
N ALA A 197 -21.06 -18.90 20.23
CA ALA A 197 -20.47 -18.42 21.47
C ALA A 197 -18.94 -18.62 21.51
N ASP A 198 -18.47 -19.82 21.15
CA ASP A 198 -17.04 -20.13 21.15
C ASP A 198 -16.26 -19.33 20.10
N TRP A 199 -16.85 -19.19 18.91
CA TRP A 199 -16.25 -18.42 17.82
C TRP A 199 -16.13 -16.94 18.20
N LEU A 200 -17.18 -16.37 18.80
CA LEU A 200 -17.17 -14.98 19.27
C LEU A 200 -16.20 -14.78 20.44
N ALA A 201 -16.11 -15.73 21.38
CA ALA A 201 -15.15 -15.69 22.46
C ALA A 201 -13.70 -15.76 21.94
N ALA A 202 -13.45 -16.52 20.88
CA ALA A 202 -12.14 -16.55 20.22
C ALA A 202 -11.81 -15.21 19.52
N LEU A 203 -12.79 -14.58 18.88
CA LEU A 203 -12.63 -13.21 18.35
C LEU A 203 -12.30 -12.21 19.48
N ASP A 204 -13.01 -12.27 20.60
CA ASP A 204 -12.75 -11.39 21.75
C ASP A 204 -11.32 -11.56 22.28
N ARG A 205 -10.81 -12.80 22.36
CA ARG A 205 -9.42 -13.09 22.72
C ARG A 205 -8.42 -12.53 21.70
N ALA A 206 -8.69 -12.66 20.39
CA ALA A 206 -7.82 -12.09 19.35
C ALA A 206 -7.74 -10.55 19.43
N LEU A 207 -8.88 -9.90 19.68
CA LEU A 207 -8.96 -8.45 19.86
C LEU A 207 -8.20 -7.99 21.12
N ALA A 208 -8.33 -8.73 22.22
CA ALA A 208 -7.58 -8.51 23.46
C ALA A 208 -6.07 -8.67 23.27
N ALA A 209 -5.65 -9.60 22.41
CA ALA A 209 -4.24 -9.80 22.02
C ALA A 209 -3.68 -8.70 21.10
N GLY A 210 -4.46 -7.68 20.76
CA GLY A 210 -3.99 -6.50 20.02
C GLY A 210 -4.34 -6.48 18.54
N VAL A 211 -5.14 -7.43 18.03
CA VAL A 211 -5.64 -7.36 16.65
C VAL A 211 -6.51 -6.11 16.47
N ARG A 212 -6.23 -5.32 15.41
CA ARG A 212 -6.97 -4.08 15.10
C ARG A 212 -7.57 -4.05 13.69
N ARG A 213 -7.40 -5.12 12.91
CA ARG A 213 -8.05 -5.29 11.60
C ARG A 213 -8.50 -6.74 11.44
N VAL A 214 -9.75 -6.96 11.07
CA VAL A 214 -10.38 -8.29 11.02
C VAL A 214 -11.20 -8.47 9.73
N GLN A 215 -10.96 -9.54 8.98
CA GLN A 215 -11.79 -10.01 7.88
C GLN A 215 -12.74 -11.09 8.40
N LEU A 216 -14.03 -10.79 8.40
CA LEU A 216 -15.11 -11.70 8.73
C LEU A 216 -15.48 -12.53 7.50
N ARG A 217 -15.30 -13.85 7.56
CA ARG A 217 -15.67 -14.78 6.47
C ARG A 217 -16.30 -16.05 7.00
N ALA A 218 -17.24 -16.61 6.23
CA ALA A 218 -17.94 -17.84 6.58
C ALA A 218 -18.40 -18.59 5.32
N PRO A 219 -17.48 -19.12 4.48
CA PRO A 219 -17.84 -19.70 3.18
C PRO A 219 -18.77 -20.92 3.25
N ALA A 220 -18.74 -21.70 4.33
CA ALA A 220 -19.58 -22.90 4.53
C ALA A 220 -20.73 -22.67 5.53
N THR A 221 -20.91 -21.45 6.05
CA THR A 221 -21.97 -21.16 7.02
C THR A 221 -23.21 -20.60 6.31
N PRO A 222 -24.42 -21.14 6.57
CA PRO A 222 -25.65 -20.64 5.96
C PRO A 222 -25.91 -19.15 6.28
N ALA A 223 -26.44 -18.40 5.31
CA ALA A 223 -26.70 -16.96 5.43
C ALA A 223 -27.56 -16.59 6.66
N ALA A 224 -28.56 -17.41 6.99
CA ALA A 224 -29.45 -17.21 8.14
C ALA A 224 -28.71 -17.22 9.49
N ARG A 225 -27.66 -18.05 9.62
CA ARG A 225 -26.77 -18.06 10.79
C ARG A 225 -25.69 -16.99 10.68
N TRP A 226 -25.14 -16.79 9.48
CA TRP A 226 -24.03 -15.87 9.27
C TRP A 226 -24.39 -14.41 9.57
N LYS A 227 -25.55 -13.95 9.10
CA LYS A 227 -25.97 -12.55 9.25
C LYS A 227 -25.97 -12.06 10.71
N PRO A 228 -26.67 -12.70 11.68
CA PRO A 228 -26.64 -12.27 13.08
C PRO A 228 -25.26 -12.44 13.72
N LEU A 229 -24.50 -13.48 13.35
CA LEU A 229 -23.15 -13.71 13.87
C LEU A 229 -22.17 -12.62 13.42
N ALA A 230 -22.21 -12.24 12.14
CA ALA A 230 -21.39 -11.16 11.58
C ALA A 230 -21.72 -9.80 12.22
N ALA A 231 -23.00 -9.52 12.49
CA ALA A 231 -23.41 -8.31 13.22
C ALA A 231 -22.82 -8.28 14.64
N ALA A 232 -22.89 -9.41 15.36
CA ALA A 232 -22.34 -9.53 16.70
C ALA A 232 -20.80 -9.42 16.72
N ALA A 233 -20.12 -9.91 15.67
CA ALA A 233 -18.68 -9.78 15.48
C ALA A 233 -18.26 -8.34 15.18
N ALA A 234 -18.99 -7.65 14.31
CA ALA A 234 -18.77 -6.25 13.96
C ALA A 234 -18.88 -5.34 15.20
N LEU A 235 -19.86 -5.58 16.07
CA LEU A 235 -20.00 -4.85 17.33
C LEU A 235 -18.80 -5.03 18.26
N ARG A 236 -18.29 -6.26 18.41
CA ARG A 236 -17.08 -6.54 19.20
C ARG A 236 -15.87 -5.82 18.66
N CYS A 237 -15.66 -5.86 17.34
CA CYS A 237 -14.57 -5.14 16.67
C CYS A 237 -14.67 -3.63 16.96
N ARG A 238 -15.86 -3.03 16.82
CA ARG A 238 -16.08 -1.61 17.11
C ARG A 238 -15.75 -1.25 18.55
N ARG A 239 -16.18 -2.04 19.53
CA ARG A 239 -15.87 -1.84 20.96
C ARG A 239 -14.37 -1.91 21.24
N ALA A 240 -13.66 -2.79 20.54
CA ALA A 240 -12.21 -2.93 20.63
C ALA A 240 -11.43 -1.91 19.76
N ARG A 241 -12.11 -0.96 19.10
CA ARG A 241 -11.53 -0.03 18.12
C ARG A 241 -10.76 -0.73 17.00
N ALA A 242 -11.23 -1.91 16.60
CA ALA A 242 -10.72 -2.68 15.47
C ALA A 242 -11.62 -2.46 14.23
N GLN A 243 -11.00 -2.37 13.07
CA GLN A 243 -11.71 -2.28 11.80
C GLN A 243 -12.14 -3.69 11.34
N ALA A 244 -13.44 -3.88 11.15
CA ALA A 244 -14.00 -5.11 10.56
C ALA A 244 -14.25 -4.92 9.05
N LEU A 245 -13.98 -5.96 8.28
CA LEU A 245 -14.32 -6.06 6.86
C LEU A 245 -15.04 -7.38 6.61
N LEU A 246 -16.14 -7.36 5.85
CA LEU A 246 -16.87 -8.55 5.47
C LEU A 246 -16.33 -9.13 4.15
N SER A 247 -16.18 -10.45 4.06
CA SER A 247 -15.72 -11.08 2.82
C SER A 247 -16.85 -11.26 1.79
N GLY A 248 -16.75 -10.52 0.68
CA GLY A 248 -17.47 -10.73 -0.57
C GLY A 248 -18.96 -10.37 -0.60
N ASP A 249 -19.60 -10.07 0.53
CA ASP A 249 -21.01 -9.66 0.59
C ASP A 249 -21.12 -8.14 0.78
N ALA A 250 -21.18 -7.39 -0.33
CA ALA A 250 -21.25 -5.93 -0.30
C ALA A 250 -22.54 -5.42 0.36
N ALA A 251 -23.66 -6.11 0.17
CA ALA A 251 -24.95 -5.71 0.72
C ALA A 251 -24.96 -5.82 2.24
N LEU A 252 -24.49 -6.94 2.79
CA LEU A 252 -24.39 -7.12 4.23
C LEU A 252 -23.30 -6.23 4.85
N ALA A 253 -22.19 -5.97 4.15
CA ALA A 253 -21.16 -5.03 4.62
C ALA A 253 -21.75 -3.61 4.79
N ALA A 254 -22.52 -3.15 3.80
CA ALA A 254 -23.21 -1.87 3.83
C ALA A 254 -24.27 -1.81 4.94
N GLU A 255 -25.08 -2.87 5.10
CA GLU A 255 -26.09 -2.98 6.17
C GLU A 255 -25.46 -2.88 7.57
N LEU A 256 -24.30 -3.50 7.77
CA LEU A 256 -23.59 -3.49 9.05
C LEU A 256 -22.73 -2.22 9.27
N GLY A 257 -22.54 -1.41 8.23
CA GLY A 257 -21.67 -0.23 8.26
C GLY A 257 -20.20 -0.57 8.50
N ILE A 258 -19.72 -1.70 7.94
CA ILE A 258 -18.33 -2.16 8.03
C ILE A 258 -17.67 -2.19 6.65
N GLY A 259 -16.36 -2.43 6.58
CA GLY A 259 -15.67 -2.51 5.30
C GLY A 259 -16.01 -3.78 4.50
N LEU A 260 -15.55 -3.83 3.26
CA LEU A 260 -15.69 -4.97 2.35
C LEU A 260 -14.32 -5.48 1.92
N HIS A 261 -14.16 -6.80 1.93
CA HIS A 261 -13.03 -7.48 1.33
C HIS A 261 -13.53 -8.28 0.13
N LEU A 262 -13.24 -7.81 -1.08
CA LEU A 262 -13.55 -8.48 -2.34
C LEU A 262 -12.65 -9.70 -2.56
N ARG A 263 -13.25 -10.81 -2.99
CA ARG A 263 -12.47 -11.93 -3.51
C ARG A 263 -11.93 -11.55 -4.88
N ALA A 264 -10.81 -12.16 -5.30
CA ALA A 264 -10.18 -11.87 -6.59
C ALA A 264 -11.17 -11.91 -7.77
N ALA A 265 -12.04 -12.93 -7.82
CA ALA A 265 -13.08 -13.06 -8.84
C ALA A 265 -14.05 -11.85 -8.90
N GLN A 266 -14.40 -11.28 -7.74
CA GLN A 266 -15.34 -10.17 -7.64
C GLN A 266 -14.74 -8.83 -8.05
N LEU A 267 -13.41 -8.73 -8.08
CA LEU A 267 -12.74 -7.48 -8.41
C LEU A 267 -13.11 -6.99 -9.81
N ARG A 268 -13.23 -7.91 -10.78
CA ARG A 268 -13.61 -7.62 -12.17
C ARG A 268 -15.09 -7.33 -12.35
N GLU A 269 -15.93 -7.66 -11.37
CA GLU A 269 -17.38 -7.43 -11.41
C GLU A 269 -17.73 -5.96 -11.09
N HIS A 270 -16.78 -5.20 -10.55
CA HIS A 270 -16.99 -3.82 -10.12
C HIS A 270 -16.26 -2.82 -11.03
N ALA A 271 -17.03 -2.03 -11.78
CA ALA A 271 -16.49 -0.87 -12.52
C ALA A 271 -16.23 0.35 -11.62
N GLN A 272 -16.87 0.41 -10.46
CA GLN A 272 -16.79 1.51 -9.49
C GLN A 272 -16.77 0.96 -8.07
N ARG A 273 -16.23 1.76 -7.14
CA ARG A 273 -16.13 1.41 -5.72
C ARG A 273 -17.53 0.99 -5.18
N PRO A 274 -17.68 -0.24 -4.65
CA PRO A 274 -18.99 -0.74 -4.20
C PRO A 274 -19.43 -0.23 -2.82
N LEU A 275 -18.60 0.58 -2.15
CA LEU A 275 -18.88 1.16 -0.83
C LEU A 275 -18.64 2.67 -0.83
N PRO A 276 -19.32 3.44 0.05
CA PRO A 276 -19.06 4.88 0.21
C PRO A 276 -17.61 5.19 0.59
N ALA A 277 -17.17 6.41 0.27
CA ALA A 277 -15.90 6.95 0.77
C ALA A 277 -15.92 6.97 2.31
N GLY A 278 -14.92 6.36 2.94
CA GLY A 278 -14.78 6.25 4.40
C GLY A 278 -15.03 4.85 4.99
N GLN A 279 -15.70 3.95 4.26
CA GLN A 279 -15.70 2.52 4.61
C GLN A 279 -14.54 1.83 3.90
N ALA A 280 -13.78 1.00 4.62
CA ALA A 280 -12.61 0.34 4.03
C ALA A 280 -13.02 -0.66 2.95
N LEU A 281 -12.28 -0.65 1.85
CA LEU A 281 -12.36 -1.61 0.77
C LEU A 281 -11.01 -2.30 0.62
N ALA A 282 -11.02 -3.62 0.53
CA ALA A 282 -9.84 -4.41 0.26
C ALA A 282 -10.14 -5.48 -0.78
N ALA A 283 -9.09 -6.05 -1.37
CA ALA A 283 -9.21 -7.19 -2.26
C ALA A 283 -8.12 -8.23 -2.00
N SER A 284 -8.46 -9.49 -2.21
CA SER A 284 -7.45 -10.53 -2.46
C SER A 284 -6.97 -10.39 -3.90
N CYS A 285 -5.66 -10.45 -4.09
CA CYS A 285 -5.02 -10.39 -5.42
C CYS A 285 -3.93 -11.48 -5.50
N HIS A 286 -3.75 -12.03 -6.70
CA HIS A 286 -2.78 -13.09 -6.98
C HIS A 286 -1.74 -12.70 -8.03
N ASP A 287 -2.01 -11.66 -8.81
CA ASP A 287 -1.12 -11.17 -9.86
C ASP A 287 -1.10 -9.63 -9.96
N ALA A 288 -0.26 -9.12 -10.86
CA ALA A 288 -0.09 -7.68 -11.06
C ALA A 288 -1.28 -7.02 -11.76
N GLU A 289 -2.08 -7.76 -12.53
CA GLU A 289 -3.29 -7.22 -13.16
C GLU A 289 -4.36 -6.96 -12.10
N GLU A 290 -4.61 -7.94 -11.23
CA GLU A 290 -5.53 -7.82 -10.11
C GLU A 290 -5.10 -6.72 -9.14
N LEU A 291 -3.81 -6.58 -8.84
CA LEU A 291 -3.32 -5.46 -8.00
C LEU A 291 -3.57 -4.09 -8.63
N ARG A 292 -3.34 -3.94 -9.94
CA ARG A 292 -3.64 -2.69 -10.65
C ARG A 292 -5.14 -2.42 -10.68
N ALA A 293 -5.97 -3.45 -10.89
CA ALA A 293 -7.42 -3.32 -10.84
C ALA A 293 -7.90 -2.92 -9.43
N ALA A 294 -7.32 -3.49 -8.37
CA ALA A 294 -7.64 -3.13 -6.99
C ALA A 294 -7.27 -1.67 -6.68
N GLN A 295 -6.10 -1.22 -7.14
CA GLN A 295 -5.69 0.18 -7.02
C GLN A 295 -6.60 1.11 -7.82
N ALA A 296 -6.98 0.75 -9.05
CA ALA A 296 -7.87 1.55 -9.90
C ALA A 296 -9.30 1.63 -9.33
N LEU A 297 -9.80 0.56 -8.73
CA LEU A 297 -11.08 0.53 -8.01
C LEU A 297 -11.05 1.37 -6.72
N GLY A 298 -9.87 1.81 -6.31
CA GLY A 298 -9.65 2.61 -5.11
C GLY A 298 -9.66 1.79 -3.83
N CYS A 299 -9.30 0.51 -3.86
CA CYS A 299 -9.09 -0.26 -2.63
C CYS A 299 -8.14 0.50 -1.68
N ASP A 300 -8.38 0.40 -0.39
CA ASP A 300 -7.53 1.02 0.65
C ASP A 300 -6.26 0.19 0.90
N PHE A 301 -6.32 -1.11 0.63
CA PHE A 301 -5.21 -2.06 0.66
C PHE A 301 -5.56 -3.36 -0.08
N ALA A 302 -4.56 -4.19 -0.37
CA ALA A 302 -4.73 -5.53 -0.92
C ALA A 302 -4.12 -6.60 -0.01
N VAL A 303 -4.49 -7.85 -0.24
CA VAL A 303 -3.88 -9.03 0.38
C VAL A 303 -3.34 -9.93 -0.73
N VAL A 304 -2.05 -10.25 -0.66
CA VAL A 304 -1.34 -11.03 -1.68
C VAL A 304 -0.73 -12.28 -1.07
N GLY A 305 -0.94 -13.42 -1.72
CA GLY A 305 -0.40 -14.71 -1.31
C GLY A 305 -0.97 -15.88 -2.10
N ALA A 306 -0.60 -17.12 -1.78
CA ALA A 306 0.20 -17.51 -0.62
C ALA A 306 1.72 -17.28 -0.79
N VAL A 307 2.38 -16.61 0.16
CA VAL A 307 3.84 -16.35 0.14
C VAL A 307 4.63 -17.63 0.47
N GLN A 308 4.27 -18.32 1.54
CA GLN A 308 4.83 -19.63 1.88
C GLN A 308 3.83 -20.74 1.51
N ALA A 309 4.29 -21.99 1.45
CA ALA A 309 3.39 -23.14 1.31
C ALA A 309 2.40 -23.19 2.48
N THR A 310 1.13 -23.50 2.22
CA THR A 310 0.10 -23.48 3.26
C THR A 310 -0.66 -24.80 3.35
N PRO A 311 -1.03 -25.25 4.57
CA PRO A 311 -1.96 -26.36 4.73
C PRO A 311 -3.36 -26.09 4.16
N SER A 312 -3.74 -24.81 3.97
CA SER A 312 -5.01 -24.42 3.35
C SER A 312 -5.03 -24.65 1.84
N HIS A 313 -3.86 -24.76 1.20
CA HIS A 313 -3.67 -25.09 -0.22
C HIS A 313 -2.48 -26.05 -0.39
N PRO A 314 -2.64 -27.34 -0.03
CA PRO A 314 -1.55 -28.32 -0.07
C PRO A 314 -1.07 -28.58 -1.51
N GLY A 315 0.25 -28.60 -1.72
CA GLY A 315 0.88 -28.96 -3.00
C GLY A 315 1.24 -27.81 -3.94
N GLN A 316 0.87 -26.57 -3.63
CA GLN A 316 1.33 -25.39 -4.39
C GLN A 316 2.52 -24.74 -3.69
N ALA A 317 3.63 -24.57 -4.42
CA ALA A 317 4.72 -23.72 -3.96
C ALA A 317 4.20 -22.28 -3.85
N GLY A 318 4.45 -21.63 -2.70
CA GLY A 318 4.09 -20.23 -2.52
C GLY A 318 4.87 -19.33 -3.48
N ILE A 319 4.41 -18.09 -3.68
CA ILE A 319 5.06 -17.12 -4.58
C ILE A 319 6.45 -16.69 -4.09
N GLY A 320 6.77 -16.96 -2.82
CA GLY A 320 8.01 -16.52 -2.18
C GLY A 320 8.07 -15.00 -1.99
N TRP A 321 9.10 -14.54 -1.27
CA TRP A 321 9.29 -13.12 -1.02
C TRP A 321 9.74 -12.34 -2.26
N ASP A 322 10.52 -12.96 -3.14
CA ASP A 322 10.91 -12.34 -4.41
C ASP A 322 9.70 -12.14 -5.34
N GLY A 323 8.80 -13.13 -5.43
CA GLY A 323 7.55 -13.00 -6.17
C GLY A 323 6.63 -11.93 -5.57
N PHE A 324 6.55 -11.87 -4.23
CA PHE A 324 5.81 -10.80 -3.54
C PHE A 324 6.38 -9.41 -3.85
N ALA A 325 7.70 -9.23 -3.79
CA ALA A 325 8.37 -7.97 -4.09
C ALA A 325 8.15 -7.55 -5.56
N ALA A 326 8.23 -8.50 -6.50
CA ALA A 326 7.96 -8.23 -7.91
C ALA A 326 6.52 -7.74 -8.16
N LEU A 327 5.52 -8.28 -7.44
CA LEU A 327 4.15 -7.80 -7.51
C LEU A 327 4.01 -6.40 -6.88
N ARG A 328 4.63 -6.19 -5.73
CA ARG A 328 4.64 -4.90 -5.01
C ARG A 328 5.17 -3.77 -5.87
N GLU A 329 6.24 -3.99 -6.63
CA GLU A 329 6.87 -2.99 -7.49
C GLU A 329 5.91 -2.30 -8.48
N THR A 330 4.78 -2.94 -8.79
CA THR A 330 3.82 -2.48 -9.80
C THR A 330 2.74 -1.52 -9.26
N VAL A 331 2.59 -1.39 -7.94
CA VAL A 331 1.52 -0.61 -7.31
C VAL A 331 1.95 0.11 -6.02
N SER A 332 1.31 1.24 -5.74
CA SER A 332 1.51 2.02 -4.51
C SER A 332 0.53 1.63 -3.39
N LEU A 333 -0.48 0.84 -3.71
CA LEU A 333 -1.50 0.34 -2.79
C LEU A 333 -0.85 -0.43 -1.62
N PRO A 334 -1.18 -0.18 -0.33
CA PRO A 334 -0.66 -1.00 0.77
C PRO A 334 -1.01 -2.49 0.58
N ILE A 335 -0.04 -3.39 0.83
CA ILE A 335 -0.23 -4.83 0.61
C ILE A 335 0.06 -5.59 1.91
N TYR A 336 -0.86 -6.43 2.36
CA TYR A 336 -0.56 -7.44 3.38
C TYR A 336 -0.14 -8.74 2.70
N ALA A 337 0.95 -9.34 3.19
CA ALA A 337 1.35 -10.68 2.79
C ALA A 337 0.50 -11.72 3.52
N ILE A 338 0.03 -12.76 2.83
CA ILE A 338 -0.69 -13.89 3.45
C ILE A 338 -0.08 -15.22 3.01
N GLY A 339 -0.28 -16.25 3.83
CA GLY A 339 -0.01 -17.64 3.49
C GLY A 339 1.19 -18.20 4.23
N GLY A 340 0.91 -18.96 5.29
CA GLY A 340 1.93 -19.58 6.15
C GLY A 340 2.56 -18.63 7.17
N LEU A 341 2.13 -17.37 7.21
CA LEU A 341 2.77 -16.31 8.00
C LEU A 341 2.20 -16.16 9.42
N GLY A 342 3.04 -15.71 10.33
CA GLY A 342 2.73 -15.31 11.70
C GLY A 342 3.31 -13.94 12.10
N PRO A 343 3.05 -13.47 13.34
CA PRO A 343 3.60 -12.21 13.85
C PRO A 343 5.13 -12.07 13.76
N GLU A 344 5.86 -13.19 13.81
CA GLU A 344 7.31 -13.29 13.68
C GLU A 344 7.83 -12.89 12.29
N ASP A 345 7.02 -13.04 11.25
CA ASP A 345 7.40 -12.70 9.87
C ASP A 345 7.27 -11.21 9.56
N LEU A 346 6.77 -10.40 10.49
CA LEU A 346 6.44 -9.00 10.22
C LEU A 346 7.64 -8.18 9.73
N ALA A 347 8.82 -8.38 10.33
CA ALA A 347 10.03 -7.69 9.92
C ALA A 347 10.43 -8.07 8.48
N GLN A 348 10.34 -9.36 8.15
CA GLN A 348 10.62 -9.85 6.80
C GLN A 348 9.60 -9.34 5.79
N ALA A 349 8.31 -9.30 6.15
CA ALA A 349 7.26 -8.76 5.29
C ALA A 349 7.51 -7.29 4.94
N ARG A 350 7.86 -6.47 5.94
CA ARG A 350 8.19 -5.05 5.75
C ARG A 350 9.46 -4.84 4.93
N ALA A 351 10.44 -5.72 5.05
CA ALA A 351 11.66 -5.71 4.22
C ALA A 351 11.39 -6.01 2.73
N HIS A 352 10.18 -6.50 2.39
CA HIS A 352 9.72 -6.72 1.00
C HIS A 352 8.56 -5.79 0.62
N GLY A 353 8.34 -4.72 1.38
CA GLY A 353 7.36 -3.68 1.04
C GLY A 353 5.92 -3.97 1.43
N ALA A 354 5.69 -5.00 2.25
CA ALA A 354 4.38 -5.26 2.81
C ALA A 354 4.05 -4.25 3.91
N GLN A 355 2.79 -3.82 3.96
CA GLN A 355 2.18 -3.14 5.11
C GLN A 355 2.34 -3.98 6.39
N GLY A 356 2.23 -5.30 6.24
CA GLY A 356 2.37 -6.28 7.30
C GLY A 356 1.86 -7.64 6.85
N ILE A 357 1.35 -8.43 7.79
CA ILE A 357 0.92 -9.81 7.56
C ILE A 357 -0.59 -9.96 7.75
N ALA A 358 -1.18 -10.85 6.96
CA ALA A 358 -2.51 -11.38 7.16
C ALA A 358 -2.42 -12.88 7.48
N ALA A 359 -3.24 -13.35 8.42
CA ALA A 359 -3.23 -14.74 8.81
C ALA A 359 -4.57 -15.18 9.40
N ILE A 360 -4.85 -16.48 9.28
CA ILE A 360 -5.95 -17.15 10.00
C ILE A 360 -5.40 -17.71 11.31
N ARG A 361 -4.72 -18.85 11.26
CA ARG A 361 -4.32 -19.63 12.45
C ARG A 361 -3.35 -18.90 13.37
N ALA A 362 -2.37 -18.17 12.83
CA ALA A 362 -1.37 -17.49 13.64
C ALA A 362 -1.92 -16.26 14.41
N LEU A 363 -3.09 -15.74 14.00
CA LEU A 363 -3.77 -14.61 14.66
C LEU A 363 -5.09 -15.01 15.33
N TRP A 364 -5.58 -16.23 15.10
CA TRP A 364 -6.77 -16.76 15.73
C TRP A 364 -6.38 -17.66 16.90
N PRO A 365 -6.83 -17.38 18.13
CA PRO A 365 -6.44 -18.17 19.28
C PRO A 365 -6.92 -19.61 19.14
N ALA A 366 -6.05 -20.56 19.51
CA ALA A 366 -6.43 -21.95 19.59
C ALA A 366 -7.67 -22.12 20.49
N GLN A 367 -8.51 -23.09 20.16
CA GLN A 367 -9.57 -23.51 21.09
C GLN A 367 -8.88 -24.09 22.32
N ALA A 368 -9.33 -23.69 23.52
CA ALA A 368 -8.95 -24.41 24.71
C ALA A 368 -9.48 -25.84 24.54
N THR A 369 -8.59 -26.83 24.47
CA THR A 369 -8.97 -28.22 24.60
C THR A 369 -9.56 -28.38 26.01
N THR A 370 -10.88 -28.40 26.12
CA THR A 370 -11.51 -29.00 27.29
C THR A 370 -11.08 -30.45 27.30
N ALA A 371 -10.17 -30.80 28.20
CA ALA A 371 -9.85 -32.19 28.48
C ALA A 371 -11.17 -32.94 28.74
N PRO A 372 -11.36 -34.15 28.20
CA PRO A 372 -12.54 -34.94 28.53
C PRO A 372 -12.57 -35.10 30.05
N VAL A 373 -13.64 -34.61 30.67
CA VAL A 373 -13.94 -34.88 32.08
C VAL A 373 -13.94 -36.39 32.21
N GLY A 374 -13.03 -36.91 33.02
CA GLY A 374 -12.76 -38.34 33.12
C GLY A 374 -14.03 -39.14 33.35
N ALA A 375 -14.20 -40.19 32.54
CA ALA A 375 -15.00 -41.33 32.94
C ALA A 375 -14.24 -42.00 34.09
N ALA A 376 -14.72 -41.79 35.31
CA ALA A 376 -14.38 -42.59 36.48
C ALA A 376 -15.33 -43.80 36.55
#